data_AF-A0A3C1DRX9-F1
#
_entry.id   AF-A0A3C1DRX9-F1
#
_cell.length_a   1.000
_cell.length_b   1.000
_cell.length_c   1.000
_cell.angle_alpha   90.00
_cell.angle_beta   90.00
_cell.angle_gamma   90.00
#
_symmetry.space_group_name_H-M   'P 1'
#
loop_
_entity.id
_entity.type
_entity.pdbx_description
1 polymer ?
#
loop_
_entity_poly.entity_id
_entity_poly.type
_entity_poly.pdbx_seq_one_letter_code
_entity_poly.pdbx_strand_id
1 'polypeptide(L)'
;MRLSVIGTGYLGATHAACMADLGHDVLALDTDPQKLQMLADGQVPFHEPGLTDVLHRALASGRLRFTTSFAEVAEWADVHFLCVGTPQRDSSGAADLSQVNGAIASLAEHLTRPSLVVGKSTVPVGTAARLTAEIADTSPAGDQAHLAWNPEFLREGHAVADTVRPDRLVVGVSHPADAEILHEVYAPVLDHGVPWLVTDLATAELVKTASNAFLATKISFINAMAELCEA
;
A
#
# COMPACT_ATOMS: atom_id res chain seq x y z
N MET A 1 -15.65 5.59 2.64
CA MET A 1 -15.68 4.31 1.87
C MET A 1 -15.23 3.15 2.75
N ARG A 2 -15.49 1.90 2.33
CA ARG A 2 -14.98 0.69 3.00
C ARG A 2 -13.72 0.20 2.31
N LEU A 3 -12.61 0.18 3.05
CA LEU A 3 -11.29 -0.17 2.55
C LEU A 3 -10.76 -1.39 3.29
N SER A 4 -10.11 -2.32 2.61
CA SER A 4 -9.27 -3.32 3.29
C SER A 4 -7.80 -3.02 3.08
N VAL A 5 -6.99 -3.32 4.09
CA VAL A 5 -5.52 -3.21 3.98
C VAL A 5 -4.91 -4.56 4.30
N ILE A 6 -4.29 -5.20 3.30
CA ILE A 6 -3.74 -6.54 3.38
C ILE A 6 -2.23 -6.46 3.65
N GLY A 7 -1.82 -7.04 4.77
CA GLY A 7 -0.50 -6.86 5.37
C GLY A 7 -0.51 -5.71 6.37
N THR A 8 -0.08 -5.96 7.60
CA THR A 8 -0.02 -4.98 8.69
C THR A 8 1.41 -4.75 9.19
N GLY A 9 2.39 -4.86 8.29
CA GLY A 9 3.75 -4.36 8.53
C GLY A 9 3.78 -2.84 8.61
N TYR A 10 4.98 -2.25 8.64
CA TYR A 10 5.19 -0.80 8.75
C TYR A 10 4.29 0.03 7.81
N LEU A 11 4.30 -0.29 6.51
CA LEU A 11 3.46 0.35 5.50
C LEU A 11 1.97 0.15 5.80
N GLY A 12 1.54 -1.10 5.95
CA GLY A 12 0.13 -1.45 6.00
C GLY A 12 -0.57 -1.01 7.29
N ALA A 13 0.06 -1.18 8.45
CA ALA A 13 -0.50 -0.70 9.72
C ALA A 13 -0.59 0.83 9.75
N THR A 14 0.43 1.53 9.24
CA THR A 14 0.39 3.00 9.12
C THR A 14 -0.71 3.45 8.17
N HIS A 15 -0.81 2.83 6.99
CA HIS A 15 -1.83 3.16 6.01
C HIS A 15 -3.24 2.89 6.53
N ALA A 16 -3.48 1.75 7.17
CA ALA A 16 -4.77 1.41 7.75
C ALA A 16 -5.21 2.40 8.83
N ALA A 17 -4.32 2.74 9.76
CA ALA A 17 -4.61 3.71 10.82
C ALA A 17 -4.90 5.11 10.26
N CYS A 18 -4.09 5.57 9.29
CA CYS A 18 -4.29 6.87 8.66
C CYS A 18 -5.59 6.93 7.84
N MET A 19 -5.90 5.91 7.04
CA MET A 19 -7.16 5.89 6.26
C MET A 19 -8.39 5.89 7.19
N ALA A 20 -8.32 5.22 8.33
CA ALA A 20 -9.38 5.26 9.34
C ALA A 20 -9.51 6.65 10.00
N ASP A 21 -8.39 7.29 10.34
CA ASP A 21 -8.35 8.66 10.90
C ASP A 21 -8.85 9.71 9.89
N LEU A 22 -8.68 9.47 8.58
CA LEU A 22 -9.27 10.26 7.50
C LEU A 22 -10.77 10.01 7.28
N GLY A 23 -11.38 9.09 8.04
CA GLY A 23 -12.84 8.87 8.08
C GLY A 23 -13.35 7.69 7.26
N HIS A 24 -12.46 6.89 6.64
CA HIS A 24 -12.85 5.64 5.99
C HIS A 24 -13.11 4.55 7.02
N ASP A 25 -13.99 3.60 6.68
CA ASP A 25 -14.09 2.37 7.45
C ASP A 25 -13.02 1.42 6.90
N VAL A 26 -12.15 0.90 7.77
CA VAL A 26 -10.98 0.09 7.41
C VAL A 26 -11.04 -1.27 8.08
N LEU A 27 -10.87 -2.33 7.30
CA LEU A 27 -10.66 -3.69 7.78
C LEU A 27 -9.25 -4.16 7.38
N ALA A 28 -8.34 -4.14 8.34
CA ALA A 28 -6.96 -4.55 8.15
C ALA A 28 -6.81 -6.07 8.31
N LEU A 29 -6.06 -6.69 7.41
CA LEU A 29 -5.83 -8.13 7.37
C LEU A 29 -4.36 -8.46 7.48
N ASP A 30 -4.03 -9.46 8.29
CA ASP A 30 -2.72 -10.10 8.34
C ASP A 30 -2.91 -11.59 8.63
N THR A 31 -1.94 -12.42 8.25
CA THR A 31 -1.97 -13.85 8.56
C THR A 31 -1.45 -14.14 9.97
N ASP A 32 -0.80 -13.17 10.61
CA ASP A 32 -0.29 -13.26 11.97
C ASP A 32 -1.32 -12.73 13.00
N PRO A 33 -2.02 -13.60 13.73
CA PRO A 33 -3.00 -13.17 14.73
C PRO A 33 -2.38 -12.45 15.92
N GLN A 34 -1.10 -12.70 16.24
CA GLN A 34 -0.44 -12.01 17.35
C GLN A 34 -0.21 -10.54 17.01
N LYS A 35 0.23 -10.26 15.78
CA LYS A 35 0.40 -8.90 15.27
C LYS A 35 -0.93 -8.14 15.26
N LEU A 36 -2.00 -8.79 14.81
CA LEU A 36 -3.35 -8.21 14.82
C LEU A 36 -3.83 -7.91 16.24
N GLN A 37 -3.62 -8.82 17.19
CA GLN A 37 -3.99 -8.62 18.59
C GLN A 37 -3.25 -7.42 19.19
N MET A 38 -1.93 -7.32 18.97
CA MET A 38 -1.14 -6.17 19.43
C MET A 38 -1.72 -4.85 18.88
N LEU A 39 -1.99 -4.78 17.58
CA LEU A 39 -2.56 -3.59 16.96
C LEU A 39 -3.98 -3.28 17.47
N ALA A 40 -4.80 -4.29 17.70
CA ALA A 40 -6.14 -4.15 18.29
C ALA A 40 -6.08 -3.61 19.73
N ASP A 41 -5.02 -3.95 20.46
CA ASP A 41 -4.75 -3.45 21.82
C ASP A 41 -4.06 -2.07 21.81
N GLY A 42 -3.92 -1.42 20.65
CA GLY A 42 -3.29 -0.10 20.49
C GLY A 42 -1.77 -0.12 20.50
N GLN A 43 -1.15 -1.30 20.42
CA GLN A 43 0.30 -1.47 20.46
C GLN A 43 0.89 -1.57 19.05
N VAL A 44 1.81 -0.66 18.73
CA VAL A 44 2.55 -0.67 17.46
C VAL A 44 3.82 -1.50 17.64
N PRO A 45 4.07 -2.55 16.83
CA PRO A 45 5.23 -3.44 16.99
C PRO A 45 6.55 -2.85 16.45
N PHE A 46 6.56 -1.59 16.03
CA PHE A 46 7.70 -0.87 15.47
C PHE A 46 7.65 0.60 15.89
N HIS A 47 8.78 1.30 15.76
CA HIS A 47 8.85 2.72 16.09
C HIS A 47 8.40 3.58 14.92
N GLU A 48 7.30 4.30 15.09
CA GLU A 48 6.84 5.32 14.14
C GLU A 48 6.22 6.49 14.92
N PRO A 49 6.83 7.69 14.90
CA PRO A 49 6.32 8.86 15.60
C PRO A 49 4.88 9.20 15.23
N GLY A 50 4.02 9.35 16.25
CA GLY A 50 2.61 9.70 16.09
C GLY A 50 1.68 8.55 15.69
N LEU A 51 2.20 7.39 15.26
CA LEU A 51 1.36 6.28 14.83
C LEU A 51 0.52 5.70 15.98
N THR A 52 1.06 5.60 17.19
CA THR A 52 0.29 5.15 18.36
C THR A 52 -0.94 6.03 18.61
N ASP A 53 -0.80 7.35 18.49
CA ASP A 53 -1.92 8.26 18.69
C ASP A 53 -2.97 8.15 17.57
N VAL A 54 -2.52 8.01 16.32
CA VAL A 54 -3.41 7.79 15.16
C VAL A 54 -4.15 6.46 15.32
N LEU A 55 -3.45 5.39 15.70
CA LEU A 55 -4.02 4.07 15.94
C LEU A 55 -5.08 4.12 17.04
N HIS A 56 -4.81 4.76 18.17
CA HIS A 56 -5.79 4.90 19.25
C HIS A 56 -7.04 5.68 18.81
N ARG A 57 -6.90 6.76 18.04
CA ARG A 57 -8.07 7.48 17.50
C ARG A 57 -8.87 6.62 16.53
N ALA A 58 -8.18 5.92 15.63
CA ALA A 58 -8.80 5.02 14.67
C ALA A 58 -9.59 3.90 15.37
N LEU A 59 -9.01 3.27 16.39
CA LEU A 59 -9.66 2.26 17.23
C LEU A 59 -10.87 2.83 17.98
N ALA A 60 -10.70 3.97 18.66
CA ALA A 60 -11.76 4.61 19.44
C ALA A 60 -12.95 5.05 18.57
N SER A 61 -12.70 5.39 17.29
CA SER A 61 -13.75 5.73 16.33
C SER A 61 -14.59 4.52 15.88
N GLY A 62 -14.12 3.30 16.12
CA GLY A 62 -14.73 2.06 15.62
C GLY A 62 -14.54 1.82 14.12
N ARG A 63 -13.82 2.70 13.42
CA ARG A 63 -13.59 2.61 11.97
C ARG A 63 -12.48 1.65 11.59
N LEU A 64 -11.54 1.35 12.48
CA LEU A 64 -10.48 0.38 12.22
C LEU A 64 -10.77 -0.94 12.94
N ARG A 65 -10.83 -2.03 12.17
CA ARG A 65 -10.95 -3.41 12.66
C ARG A 65 -9.87 -4.29 12.04
N PHE A 66 -9.64 -5.43 12.67
CA PHE A 66 -8.64 -6.41 12.24
C PHE A 66 -9.27 -7.78 12.01
N THR A 67 -8.78 -8.52 11.02
CA THR A 67 -9.24 -9.88 10.70
C THR A 67 -8.11 -10.71 10.08
N THR A 68 -8.23 -12.03 10.12
CA THR A 68 -7.37 -12.95 9.37
C THR A 68 -8.06 -13.52 8.13
N SER A 69 -9.29 -13.09 7.82
CA SER A 69 -10.16 -13.71 6.82
C SER A 69 -10.16 -12.95 5.49
N PHE A 70 -9.61 -13.57 4.44
CA PHE A 70 -9.68 -13.04 3.08
C PHE A 70 -11.12 -12.95 2.56
N ALA A 71 -11.96 -13.93 2.91
CA ALA A 71 -13.37 -13.91 2.56
C ALA A 71 -14.11 -12.73 3.20
N GLU A 72 -13.83 -12.41 4.46
CA GLU A 72 -14.45 -11.27 5.15
C GLU A 72 -14.06 -9.94 4.49
N VAL A 73 -12.77 -9.73 4.18
CA VAL A 73 -12.34 -8.48 3.54
C VAL A 73 -12.90 -8.32 2.14
N ALA A 74 -12.97 -9.39 1.35
CA ALA A 74 -13.54 -9.39 0.00
C ALA A 74 -15.05 -9.10 0.02
N GLU A 75 -15.78 -9.69 0.97
CA GLU A 75 -17.21 -9.42 1.13
C GLU A 75 -17.45 -7.98 1.59
N TRP A 76 -16.65 -7.48 2.53
CA TRP A 76 -16.92 -6.23 3.24
C TRP A 76 -16.45 -4.95 2.53
N ALA A 77 -15.27 -4.95 1.90
CA ALA A 77 -14.63 -3.75 1.33
C ALA A 77 -14.80 -3.64 -0.20
N ASP A 78 -14.78 -2.43 -0.73
CA ASP A 78 -14.85 -2.17 -2.19
C ASP A 78 -13.46 -1.96 -2.81
N VAL A 79 -12.52 -1.50 -1.99
CA VAL A 79 -11.14 -1.19 -2.37
C VAL A 79 -10.19 -1.95 -1.45
N HIS A 80 -9.24 -2.69 -2.03
CA HIS A 80 -8.33 -3.58 -1.31
C HIS A 80 -6.88 -3.17 -1.51
N PHE A 81 -6.28 -2.49 -0.53
CA PHE A 81 -4.87 -2.11 -0.56
C PHE A 81 -3.96 -3.28 -0.21
N LEU A 82 -3.01 -3.59 -1.09
CA LEU A 82 -2.00 -4.61 -0.88
C LEU A 82 -0.70 -3.96 -0.36
N CYS A 83 -0.38 -4.22 0.90
CA CYS A 83 0.72 -3.61 1.67
C CYS A 83 1.70 -4.65 2.25
N VAL A 84 1.82 -5.80 1.59
CA VAL A 84 2.72 -6.89 2.01
C VAL A 84 4.18 -6.61 1.61
N GLY A 85 5.12 -7.31 2.25
CA GLY A 85 6.54 -7.12 2.01
C GLY A 85 7.03 -7.70 0.69
N THR A 86 8.05 -7.07 0.13
CA THR A 86 8.80 -7.55 -1.05
C THR A 86 10.30 -7.55 -0.77
N PRO A 87 10.76 -8.35 0.22
CA PRO A 87 12.17 -8.40 0.59
C PRO A 87 13.03 -8.87 -0.60
N GLN A 88 14.31 -8.54 -0.60
CA GLN A 88 15.23 -9.08 -1.60
C GLN A 88 15.49 -10.56 -1.34
N ARG A 89 15.61 -11.36 -2.41
CA ARG A 89 16.05 -12.75 -2.33
C ARG A 89 17.56 -12.80 -2.15
N ASP A 90 18.01 -13.53 -1.12
CA ASP A 90 19.43 -13.72 -0.82
C ASP A 90 20.25 -14.24 -2.01
N SER A 91 19.63 -15.04 -2.88
CA SER A 91 20.31 -15.73 -3.99
C SER A 91 20.51 -14.88 -5.25
N SER A 92 19.74 -13.80 -5.44
CA SER A 92 19.75 -13.05 -6.71
C SER A 92 19.63 -11.53 -6.57
N GLY A 93 19.33 -11.01 -5.37
CA GLY A 93 19.02 -9.59 -5.17
C GLY A 93 17.69 -9.14 -5.77
N ALA A 94 16.96 -10.03 -6.45
CA ALA A 94 15.65 -9.74 -7.00
C ALA A 94 14.61 -9.60 -5.87
N ALA A 95 13.57 -8.79 -6.12
CA ALA A 95 12.44 -8.71 -5.20
C ALA A 95 11.72 -10.07 -5.09
N ASP A 96 11.46 -10.52 -3.86
CA ASP A 96 10.60 -11.66 -3.61
C ASP A 96 9.13 -11.25 -3.64
N LEU A 97 8.41 -11.75 -4.62
CA LEU A 97 6.98 -11.48 -4.82
C LEU A 97 6.07 -12.52 -4.16
N SER A 98 6.63 -13.46 -3.38
CA SER A 98 5.88 -14.56 -2.75
C SER A 98 4.67 -14.06 -1.94
N GLN A 99 4.86 -13.03 -1.12
CA GLN A 99 3.79 -12.46 -0.30
C GLN A 99 2.73 -11.74 -1.15
N VAL A 100 3.17 -10.97 -2.16
CA VAL A 100 2.27 -10.26 -3.10
C VAL A 100 1.39 -11.27 -3.84
N ASN A 101 2.00 -12.30 -4.43
CA ASN A 101 1.28 -13.33 -5.17
C ASN A 101 0.34 -14.13 -4.26
N GLY A 102 0.81 -14.54 -3.08
CA GLY A 102 -0.02 -15.29 -2.14
C GLY A 102 -1.24 -14.49 -1.66
N ALA A 103 -1.07 -13.19 -1.41
CA ALA A 103 -2.17 -12.31 -1.03
C ALA A 103 -3.18 -12.08 -2.16
N ILE A 104 -2.70 -11.91 -3.41
CA ILE A 104 -3.59 -11.79 -4.57
C ILE A 104 -4.36 -13.09 -4.80
N ALA A 105 -3.69 -14.24 -4.81
CA ALA A 105 -4.35 -15.54 -4.96
C ALA A 105 -5.41 -15.77 -3.88
N SER A 106 -5.09 -15.46 -2.61
CA SER A 106 -6.02 -15.62 -1.49
C SER A 106 -7.22 -14.65 -1.56
N LEU A 107 -7.02 -13.45 -2.10
CA LEU A 107 -8.10 -12.47 -2.23
C LEU A 107 -9.00 -12.76 -3.43
N ALA A 108 -8.40 -13.06 -4.59
CA ALA A 108 -9.08 -13.11 -5.88
C ALA A 108 -10.23 -14.13 -5.89
N GLU A 109 -10.04 -15.32 -5.31
CA GLU A 109 -11.08 -16.37 -5.22
C GLU A 109 -12.37 -15.91 -4.50
N HIS A 110 -12.30 -14.84 -3.70
CA HIS A 110 -13.42 -14.30 -2.94
C HIS A 110 -14.03 -13.03 -3.55
N LEU A 111 -13.44 -12.48 -4.61
CA LEU A 111 -13.95 -11.27 -5.27
C LEU A 111 -15.17 -11.62 -6.13
N THR A 112 -16.36 -11.54 -5.55
CA THR A 112 -17.64 -11.91 -6.21
C THR A 112 -18.40 -10.72 -6.80
N ARG A 113 -17.85 -9.51 -6.65
CA ARG A 113 -18.47 -8.24 -7.07
C ARG A 113 -17.42 -7.27 -7.61
N PRO A 114 -17.83 -6.22 -8.35
CA PRO A 114 -16.92 -5.17 -8.76
C PRO A 114 -16.12 -4.63 -7.57
N SER A 115 -14.80 -4.58 -7.74
CA SER A 115 -13.85 -4.22 -6.69
C SER A 115 -12.57 -3.67 -7.31
N LEU A 116 -11.83 -2.88 -6.53
CA LEU A 116 -10.54 -2.35 -6.94
C LEU A 116 -9.44 -2.84 -5.99
N VAL A 117 -8.55 -3.68 -6.51
CA VAL A 117 -7.31 -4.06 -5.82
C VAL A 117 -6.26 -2.98 -6.09
N VAL A 118 -5.54 -2.54 -5.06
CA VAL A 118 -4.59 -1.43 -5.16
C VAL A 118 -3.25 -1.86 -4.61
N GLY A 119 -2.27 -2.09 -5.48
CA GLY A 119 -0.90 -2.40 -5.06
C GLY A 119 -0.21 -1.19 -4.46
N LYS A 120 0.31 -1.31 -3.22
CA LYS A 120 1.23 -0.32 -2.62
C LYS A 120 2.65 -0.86 -2.45
N SER A 121 2.82 -2.17 -2.37
CA SER A 121 4.12 -2.84 -2.28
C SER A 121 5.06 -2.40 -3.40
N THR A 122 6.36 -2.28 -3.09
CA THR A 122 7.38 -1.98 -4.11
C THR A 122 7.65 -3.23 -4.93
N VAL A 123 7.32 -3.20 -6.22
CA VAL A 123 7.45 -4.35 -7.12
C VAL A 123 8.20 -3.97 -8.41
N PRO A 124 8.83 -4.94 -9.10
CA PRO A 124 9.39 -4.72 -10.43
C PRO A 124 8.31 -4.41 -11.47
N VAL A 125 8.69 -3.63 -12.49
CA VAL A 125 7.82 -3.30 -13.63
C VAL A 125 7.29 -4.56 -14.32
N GLY A 126 6.00 -4.56 -14.64
CA GLY A 126 5.29 -5.68 -15.25
C GLY A 126 4.60 -6.60 -14.25
N THR A 127 4.77 -6.38 -12.94
CA THR A 127 4.10 -7.17 -11.90
C THR A 127 2.60 -6.91 -11.92
N ALA A 128 2.20 -5.64 -11.95
CA ALA A 128 0.81 -5.20 -11.98
C ALA A 128 0.07 -5.78 -13.19
N ALA A 129 0.64 -5.68 -14.39
CA ALA A 129 0.02 -6.24 -15.59
C ALA A 129 -0.23 -7.75 -15.50
N ARG A 130 0.72 -8.51 -14.92
CA ARG A 130 0.54 -9.95 -14.67
C ARG A 130 -0.56 -10.22 -13.64
N LEU A 131 -0.57 -9.45 -12.54
CA LEU A 131 -1.57 -9.60 -11.48
C LEU A 131 -2.98 -9.19 -11.94
N THR A 132 -3.11 -8.22 -12.85
CA THR A 132 -4.40 -7.88 -13.48
C THR A 132 -4.99 -9.10 -14.18
N ALA A 133 -4.20 -9.82 -14.98
CA ALA A 133 -4.65 -11.03 -15.65
C ALA A 133 -4.99 -12.14 -14.64
N GLU A 134 -4.16 -12.35 -13.62
CA GLU A 134 -4.38 -13.35 -12.57
C GLU A 134 -5.68 -13.11 -11.79
N ILE A 135 -5.98 -11.85 -11.45
CA ILE A 135 -7.22 -11.46 -10.79
C ILE A 135 -8.41 -11.74 -11.70
N ALA A 136 -8.36 -11.34 -12.97
CA ALA A 136 -9.47 -11.56 -13.91
C ALA A 136 -9.74 -13.06 -14.15
N ASP A 137 -8.70 -13.89 -14.21
CA ASP A 137 -8.82 -15.33 -14.43
C ASP A 137 -9.34 -16.08 -13.20
N THR A 138 -9.03 -15.61 -11.99
CA THR A 138 -9.33 -16.32 -10.73
C THR A 138 -10.62 -15.83 -10.08
N SER A 139 -10.92 -14.53 -10.23
CA SER A 139 -12.04 -13.87 -9.58
C SER A 139 -13.39 -14.31 -10.14
N PRO A 140 -14.38 -14.68 -9.31
CA PRO A 140 -15.75 -14.86 -9.75
C PRO A 140 -16.37 -13.62 -10.41
N ALA A 141 -15.87 -12.41 -10.10
CA ALA A 141 -16.28 -11.17 -10.76
C ALA A 141 -15.62 -10.95 -12.13
N GLY A 142 -14.62 -11.76 -12.51
CA GLY A 142 -13.89 -11.66 -13.76
C GLY A 142 -13.31 -10.27 -14.00
N ASP A 143 -13.55 -9.72 -15.20
CA ASP A 143 -13.11 -8.39 -15.63
C ASP A 143 -13.66 -7.22 -14.80
N GLN A 144 -14.58 -7.46 -13.83
CA GLN A 144 -15.07 -6.42 -12.93
C GLN A 144 -14.18 -6.22 -11.69
N ALA A 145 -13.23 -7.12 -11.43
CA ALA A 145 -12.24 -6.97 -10.38
C ALA A 145 -10.97 -6.32 -10.98
N HIS A 146 -10.83 -5.02 -10.78
CA HIS A 146 -9.76 -4.24 -11.39
C HIS A 146 -8.52 -4.17 -10.49
N LEU A 147 -7.38 -3.81 -11.10
CA LEU A 147 -6.14 -3.53 -10.40
C LEU A 147 -5.62 -2.13 -10.73
N ALA A 148 -5.28 -1.37 -9.69
CA ALA A 148 -4.48 -0.15 -9.77
C ALA A 148 -3.16 -0.31 -9.00
N TRP A 149 -2.19 0.55 -9.29
CA TRP A 149 -0.92 0.60 -8.55
C TRP A 149 -0.69 1.99 -7.97
N ASN A 150 -0.62 2.08 -6.65
CA ASN A 150 -0.39 3.33 -5.91
C ASN A 150 0.85 3.19 -5.02
N PRO A 151 2.06 3.35 -5.59
CA PRO A 151 3.31 3.21 -4.85
C PRO A 151 3.36 4.18 -3.66
N GLU A 152 4.01 3.74 -2.59
CA GLU A 152 4.25 4.54 -1.39
C GLU A 152 5.61 5.26 -1.48
N PHE A 153 5.77 6.40 -0.81
CA PHE A 153 7.03 7.16 -0.74
C PHE A 153 7.38 7.54 0.71
N LEU A 154 7.00 6.68 1.66
CA LEU A 154 7.17 6.92 3.08
C LEU A 154 8.65 6.91 3.45
N ARG A 155 9.03 7.82 4.34
CA ARG A 155 10.31 7.81 5.02
C ARG A 155 10.13 7.19 6.40
N GLU A 156 11.11 6.40 6.83
CA GLU A 156 11.11 5.84 8.18
C GLU A 156 11.12 6.97 9.23
N GLY A 157 10.21 6.91 10.20
CA GLY A 157 10.04 7.96 11.22
C GLY A 157 9.14 9.13 10.81
N HIS A 158 8.61 9.11 9.57
CA HIS A 158 7.72 10.16 9.03
C HIS A 158 6.52 9.58 8.27
N ALA A 159 6.29 8.28 8.30
CA ALA A 159 5.23 7.62 7.53
C ALA A 159 3.83 8.14 7.82
N VAL A 160 3.52 8.52 9.07
CA VAL A 160 2.22 9.16 9.36
C VAL A 160 2.07 10.45 8.57
N ALA A 161 3.06 11.35 8.67
CA ALA A 161 3.06 12.63 7.97
C ALA A 161 3.05 12.44 6.44
N ASP A 162 3.89 11.54 5.94
CA ASP A 162 3.99 11.23 4.51
C ASP A 162 2.72 10.57 3.97
N THR A 163 1.89 9.94 4.81
CA THR A 163 0.59 9.38 4.40
C THR A 163 -0.50 10.45 4.32
N VAL A 164 -0.56 11.36 5.29
CA VAL A 164 -1.63 12.40 5.36
C VAL A 164 -1.29 13.66 4.57
N ARG A 165 0.00 13.93 4.33
CA ARG A 165 0.52 15.07 3.56
C ARG A 165 1.72 14.66 2.69
N PRO A 166 1.53 13.75 1.71
CA PRO A 166 2.59 13.36 0.79
C PRO A 166 3.00 14.52 -0.13
N ASP A 167 4.24 14.50 -0.62
CA ASP A 167 4.71 15.42 -1.66
C ASP A 167 3.94 15.27 -2.98
N ARG A 168 3.41 14.07 -3.24
CA ARG A 168 2.65 13.68 -4.43
C ARG A 168 1.97 12.33 -4.23
N LEU A 169 0.87 12.10 -4.94
CA LEU A 169 0.26 10.79 -5.11
C LEU A 169 0.42 10.34 -6.56
N VAL A 170 0.96 9.13 -6.75
CA VAL A 170 1.11 8.49 -8.06
C VAL A 170 0.12 7.33 -8.14
N VAL A 171 -0.65 7.26 -9.21
CA VAL A 171 -1.64 6.22 -9.44
C VAL A 171 -1.50 5.70 -10.87
N GLY A 172 -1.11 4.44 -10.97
CA GLY A 172 -1.11 3.65 -12.20
C GLY A 172 -2.44 2.95 -12.38
N VAL A 173 -3.09 3.13 -13.52
CA VAL A 173 -4.38 2.48 -13.84
C VAL A 173 -4.41 1.99 -15.28
N SER A 174 -5.24 0.97 -15.54
CA SER A 174 -5.61 0.57 -16.90
C SER A 174 -6.94 1.19 -17.35
N HIS A 175 -7.82 1.54 -16.40
CA HIS A 175 -9.08 2.22 -16.66
C HIS A 175 -9.12 3.57 -15.94
N PRO A 176 -9.45 4.68 -16.63
CA PRO A 176 -9.54 6.01 -16.00
C PRO A 176 -10.51 6.06 -14.81
N ALA A 177 -11.58 5.26 -14.82
CA ALA A 177 -12.54 5.19 -13.73
C ALA A 177 -11.91 4.71 -12.39
N ASP A 178 -10.86 3.89 -12.45
CA ASP A 178 -10.16 3.41 -11.25
C ASP A 178 -9.40 4.54 -10.55
N ALA A 179 -8.91 5.53 -11.33
CA ALA A 179 -8.28 6.72 -10.78
C ALA A 179 -9.29 7.60 -10.04
N GLU A 180 -10.54 7.69 -10.53
CA GLU A 180 -11.60 8.45 -9.84
C GLU A 180 -11.98 7.82 -8.50
N ILE A 181 -12.03 6.48 -8.42
CA ILE A 181 -12.24 5.76 -7.15
C ILE A 181 -11.12 6.12 -6.15
N LEU A 182 -9.86 6.06 -6.59
CA LEU A 182 -8.74 6.44 -5.73
C LEU A 182 -8.71 7.93 -5.40
N HIS A 183 -9.20 8.79 -6.30
CA HIS A 183 -9.35 10.21 -6.03
C HIS A 183 -10.39 10.45 -4.92
N GLU A 184 -11.48 9.68 -4.87
CA GLU A 184 -12.44 9.73 -3.75
C GLU A 184 -11.80 9.25 -2.44
N VAL A 185 -11.04 8.16 -2.47
CA VAL A 185 -10.29 7.67 -1.29
C VAL A 185 -9.33 8.73 -0.76
N TYR A 186 -8.63 9.44 -1.65
CA TYR A 186 -7.65 10.44 -1.27
C TYR A 186 -8.19 11.86 -1.19
N ALA A 187 -9.49 12.10 -1.35
CA ALA A 187 -10.06 13.45 -1.36
C ALA A 187 -9.63 14.31 -0.15
N PRO A 188 -9.64 13.80 1.11
CA PRO A 188 -9.16 14.57 2.26
C PRO A 188 -7.67 14.98 2.17
N VAL A 189 -6.85 14.16 1.51
CA VAL A 189 -5.42 14.44 1.27
C VAL A 189 -5.26 15.44 0.12
N LEU A 190 -6.02 15.27 -0.95
CA LEU A 190 -5.99 16.11 -2.15
C LEU A 190 -6.47 17.54 -1.88
N ASP A 191 -7.41 17.73 -0.94
CA ASP A 191 -7.87 19.05 -0.49
C ASP A 191 -6.74 19.94 0.05
N HIS A 192 -5.59 19.35 0.42
CA HIS A 192 -4.39 20.08 0.83
C HIS A 192 -3.48 20.52 -0.34
N GLY A 193 -3.93 20.35 -1.59
CA GLY A 193 -3.17 20.72 -2.78
C GLY A 193 -2.06 19.72 -3.15
N VAL A 194 -2.19 18.47 -2.69
CA VAL A 194 -1.26 17.39 -3.03
C VAL A 194 -1.30 17.11 -4.55
N PRO A 195 -0.16 17.13 -5.26
CA PRO A 195 -0.10 16.77 -6.67
C PRO A 195 -0.65 15.36 -6.93
N TRP A 196 -1.63 15.26 -7.84
CA TRP A 196 -2.25 14.03 -8.29
C TRP A 196 -1.71 13.62 -9.66
N LEU A 197 -1.01 12.48 -9.73
CA LEU A 197 -0.34 12.01 -10.94
C LEU A 197 -0.93 10.67 -11.38
N VAL A 198 -1.76 10.71 -12.42
CA VAL A 198 -2.32 9.51 -13.06
C VAL A 198 -1.43 9.07 -14.21
N THR A 199 -1.13 7.79 -14.28
CA THR A 199 -0.25 7.18 -15.28
C THR A 199 -0.69 5.75 -15.60
N ASP A 200 0.00 5.06 -16.52
CA ASP A 200 -0.13 3.62 -16.69
C ASP A 200 0.55 2.82 -15.55
N LEU A 201 0.20 1.53 -15.44
CA LEU A 201 0.71 0.64 -14.40
C LEU A 201 2.26 0.53 -14.39
N ALA A 202 2.87 0.32 -15.55
CA ALA A 202 4.32 0.11 -15.67
C ALA A 202 5.10 1.36 -15.23
N THR A 203 4.60 2.54 -15.58
CA THR A 203 5.17 3.80 -15.15
C THR A 203 5.03 3.99 -13.64
N ALA A 204 3.87 3.68 -13.03
CA ALA A 204 3.71 3.78 -11.59
C ALA A 204 4.66 2.85 -10.81
N GLU A 205 4.86 1.61 -11.28
CA GLU A 205 5.85 0.68 -10.71
C GLU A 205 7.28 1.23 -10.82
N LEU A 206 7.63 1.79 -11.99
CA LEU A 206 8.96 2.34 -12.26
C LEU A 206 9.27 3.56 -11.38
N VAL A 207 8.32 4.48 -11.18
CA VAL A 207 8.53 5.74 -10.45
C VAL A 207 9.07 5.48 -9.05
N LYS A 208 8.58 4.45 -8.34
CA LYS A 208 9.09 4.08 -7.01
C LYS A 208 10.56 3.72 -7.05
N THR A 209 10.93 2.79 -7.93
CA THR A 209 12.31 2.30 -8.05
C THR A 209 13.25 3.41 -8.53
N ALA A 210 12.82 4.22 -9.50
CA ALA A 210 13.58 5.35 -10.01
C ALA A 210 13.83 6.43 -8.94
N SER A 211 12.81 6.74 -8.13
CA SER A 211 12.94 7.70 -7.02
C SER A 211 13.97 7.23 -5.99
N ASN A 212 13.88 5.97 -5.55
CA ASN A 212 14.80 5.41 -4.58
C ASN A 212 16.24 5.32 -5.13
N ALA A 213 16.41 4.89 -6.39
CA ALA A 213 17.71 4.81 -7.04
C ALA A 213 18.38 6.20 -7.17
N PHE A 214 17.60 7.23 -7.50
CA PHE A 214 18.11 8.59 -7.60
C PHE A 214 18.53 9.16 -6.23
N LEU A 215 17.75 8.91 -5.17
CA LEU A 215 18.11 9.30 -3.81
C LEU A 215 19.42 8.62 -3.36
N ALA A 216 19.57 7.32 -3.60
CA ALA A 216 20.80 6.59 -3.31
C ALA A 216 22.00 7.19 -4.08
N THR A 217 21.81 7.54 -5.35
CA THR A 217 22.85 8.14 -6.19
C THR A 217 23.33 9.48 -5.62
N LYS A 218 22.43 10.34 -5.12
CA LYS A 218 22.81 11.62 -4.51
C LYS A 218 23.69 11.43 -3.27
N ILE A 219 23.39 10.43 -2.45
CA ILE A 219 24.17 10.10 -1.24
C ILE A 219 25.54 9.55 -1.64
N SER A 220 25.59 8.56 -2.54
CA SER A 220 26.85 7.99 -3.02
C SER A 220 27.75 9.04 -3.67
N PHE A 221 27.16 9.95 -4.44
CA PHE A 221 27.89 11.04 -5.08
C PHE A 221 28.57 11.96 -4.05
N ILE A 222 27.85 12.42 -3.02
CA ILE A 222 28.44 13.33 -2.02
C ILE A 222 29.46 12.63 -1.13
N ASN A 223 29.28 11.34 -0.83
CA ASN A 223 30.28 10.56 -0.10
C ASN A 223 31.59 10.43 -0.88
N ALA A 224 31.50 10.17 -2.19
CA ALA A 224 32.69 10.10 -3.05
C ALA A 224 33.43 11.46 -3.12
N MET A 225 32.70 12.58 -3.12
CA MET A 225 33.31 13.91 -3.04
C MET A 225 33.99 14.16 -1.69
N ALA A 226 33.41 13.68 -0.58
CA ALA A 226 34.00 13.80 0.75
C ALA A 226 35.32 13.01 0.84
N GLU A 227 35.36 11.78 0.34
CA GLU A 227 36.59 10.96 0.28
C GLU A 227 37.71 11.66 -0.52
N LEU A 228 37.38 12.32 -1.63
CA LEU A 228 38.35 13.09 -2.41
C LEU A 228 38.86 14.33 -1.65
N CYS A 229 38.03 14.97 -0.82
CA CYS A 229 38.44 16.13 -0.02
C CYS A 229 39.36 15.77 1.15
N GLU A 230 39.34 14.51 1.61
CA GLU A 230 40.19 14.04 2.71
C GLU A 230 41.59 13.56 2.27
N ALA A 231 41.76 13.24 0.98
CA ALA A 231 43.01 12.74 0.38
C ALA A 231 44.04 13.84 0.10
#